data_AF-A0A2C9LMH7-F1
#
_entry.id   AF-A0A2C9LMH7-F1
#
_cell.length_a   1.000
_cell.length_b   1.000
_cell.length_c   1.000
_cell.angle_alpha   90.00
_cell.angle_beta   90.00
_cell.angle_gamma   90.00
#
_symmetry.space_group_name_H-M   'P 1'
#
loop_
_entity.id
_entity.type
_entity.pdbx_description
1 polymer ?
#
loop_
_entity_poly.entity_id
_entity_poly.type
_entity_poly.pdbx_seq_one_letter_code
_entity_poly.pdbx_strand_id
1 'polypeptide(L)'
;LMGNMGFLLSLVEFNKDTITGEIVELMEPYFKMDDYTYDSALKACGNVAGLLSWTLAMAAFYAINKEVLPLKVNLVLQEGRLNVAIAELQVAQAALDEKQAELNVVQAKYDAAMGKKKNLMEDAEATRRRMEAATALI
;
A
#
# COMPACT_ATOMS: atom_id res chain seq x y z
N LEU A 1 -19.06 -2.88 44.55
CA LEU A 1 -18.63 -2.75 43.13
C LEU A 1 -18.24 -1.32 42.78
N MET A 2 -19.14 -0.34 42.76
CA MET A 2 -18.78 1.05 42.43
C MET A 2 -18.06 1.84 43.55
N GLY A 3 -18.21 1.45 44.83
CA GLY A 3 -17.51 2.08 45.96
C GLY A 3 -16.06 1.62 46.16
N ASN A 4 -15.52 0.79 45.26
CA ASN A 4 -14.13 0.35 45.32
C ASN A 4 -13.21 1.45 44.76
N MET A 5 -12.10 1.75 45.45
CA MET A 5 -11.11 2.75 45.02
C MET A 5 -10.55 2.48 43.61
N GLY A 6 -10.50 1.21 43.18
CA GLY A 6 -10.03 0.82 41.85
C GLY A 6 -11.05 0.93 40.71
N PHE A 7 -12.29 1.35 40.98
CA PHE A 7 -13.36 1.32 39.98
C PHE A 7 -13.05 2.19 38.74
N LEU A 8 -12.57 3.42 38.93
CA LEU A 8 -12.22 4.29 37.80
C LEU A 8 -11.09 3.70 36.95
N LEU A 9 -10.08 3.10 37.60
CA LEU A 9 -9.00 2.42 36.89
C LEU A 9 -9.54 1.27 36.05
N SER A 10 -10.48 0.48 36.60
CA SER A 10 -11.10 -0.62 35.85
C SER A 10 -11.89 -0.17 34.61
N LEU A 11 -12.44 1.05 34.59
CA LEU A 11 -13.09 1.61 33.40
C LEU A 11 -12.10 2.08 32.35
N VAL A 12 -10.94 2.59 32.78
CA VAL A 12 -9.85 3.02 31.89
C VAL A 12 -9.15 1.82 31.25
N GLU A 13 -8.89 0.79 32.05
CA GLU A 13 -8.23 -0.45 31.62
C GLU A 13 -9.20 -1.49 31.06
N PHE A 14 -10.49 -1.14 30.95
CA PHE A 14 -11.51 -2.06 30.46
C PHE A 14 -11.12 -2.59 29.07
N ASN A 15 -11.10 -3.92 28.93
CA ASN A 15 -10.81 -4.56 27.65
C ASN A 15 -12.02 -4.42 26.72
N LYS A 16 -12.11 -3.27 26.05
CA LYS A 16 -13.15 -2.92 25.09
C LYS A 16 -13.32 -3.89 23.92
N ASP A 17 -12.31 -4.71 23.61
CA ASP A 17 -12.41 -5.74 22.56
C ASP A 17 -13.24 -6.96 23.03
N THR A 18 -13.55 -7.08 24.32
CA THR A 18 -14.48 -8.10 24.85
C THR A 18 -15.95 -7.76 24.64
N ILE A 19 -16.27 -6.53 24.22
CA ILE A 19 -17.64 -6.13 23.92
C ILE A 19 -18.11 -6.87 22.66
N THR A 20 -19.19 -7.63 22.79
CA THR A 20 -19.81 -8.38 21.69
C THR A 20 -21.05 -7.65 21.18
N GLY A 21 -21.50 -8.05 19.99
CA GLY A 21 -22.76 -7.54 19.43
C GLY A 21 -23.95 -7.80 20.32
N GLU A 22 -24.02 -9.00 20.92
CA GLU A 22 -25.05 -9.38 21.89
C GLU A 22 -25.07 -8.44 23.10
N ILE A 23 -23.90 -8.09 23.66
CA ILE A 23 -23.82 -7.14 24.78
C ILE A 23 -24.40 -5.78 24.37
N VAL A 24 -24.07 -5.27 23.18
CA VAL A 24 -24.58 -3.99 22.70
C VAL A 24 -26.08 -4.05 22.41
N GLU A 25 -26.56 -5.15 21.82
CA GLU A 25 -27.98 -5.38 21.53
C GLU A 25 -28.82 -5.45 22.81
N LEU A 26 -28.32 -6.15 23.84
CA LEU A 26 -28.98 -6.21 25.16
C LEU A 26 -29.06 -4.83 25.84
N MET A 27 -28.10 -3.93 25.55
CA MET A 27 -28.07 -2.58 26.11
C MET A 27 -28.92 -1.57 25.32
N GLU A 28 -29.23 -1.86 24.06
CA GLU A 28 -29.93 -0.94 23.15
C GLU A 28 -31.29 -0.45 23.68
N PRO A 29 -32.16 -1.27 24.32
CA PRO A 29 -33.42 -0.79 24.88
C PRO A 29 -33.23 0.29 25.95
N TYR A 30 -32.15 0.21 26.74
CA TYR A 30 -31.85 1.20 27.77
C TYR A 30 -31.35 2.52 27.16
N PHE A 31 -30.55 2.44 26.10
CA PHE A 31 -30.07 3.63 25.38
C PHE A 31 -31.19 4.40 24.67
N LYS A 32 -32.34 3.75 24.43
CA LYS A 32 -33.53 4.36 23.81
C LYS A 32 -34.53 4.93 24.82
N MET A 33 -34.28 4.83 26.12
CA MET A 33 -35.14 5.44 27.13
C MET A 33 -34.97 6.97 27.15
N ASP A 34 -36.07 7.71 27.27
CA ASP A 34 -36.08 9.18 27.21
C ASP A 34 -35.22 9.85 28.31
N ASP A 35 -35.05 9.17 29.44
CA ASP A 35 -34.25 9.62 30.57
C ASP A 35 -32.78 9.15 30.51
N TYR A 36 -32.41 8.32 29.53
CA TYR A 36 -31.02 7.92 29.27
C TYR A 36 -30.26 8.99 28.49
N THR A 37 -30.24 10.20 29.04
CA THR A 37 -29.57 11.37 28.44
C THR A 37 -28.59 11.98 29.42
N TYR A 38 -27.55 12.63 28.89
CA TYR A 38 -26.55 13.31 29.71
C TYR A 38 -27.16 14.34 30.66
N ASP A 39 -28.11 15.15 30.16
CA ASP A 39 -28.77 16.19 30.95
C ASP A 39 -29.64 15.61 32.08
N SER A 40 -30.33 14.49 31.83
CA SER A 40 -31.10 13.79 32.86
C SER A 40 -30.18 13.19 33.94
N ALA A 41 -29.07 12.57 33.54
CA ALA A 41 -28.08 12.02 34.46
C ALA A 41 -27.36 13.11 35.28
N LEU A 42 -27.09 14.27 34.67
CA LEU A 42 -26.41 15.39 35.31
C LEU A 42 -27.23 15.99 36.45
N LYS A 43 -28.57 15.98 36.33
CA LYS A 43 -29.49 16.39 37.42
C LYS A 43 -29.32 15.54 38.68
N ALA A 44 -28.87 14.29 38.56
CA ALA A 44 -28.56 13.45 39.71
C ALA A 44 -27.15 13.77 40.26
N CYS A 45 -26.10 13.54 39.46
CA CYS A 45 -24.75 14.05 39.73
C CYS A 45 -23.84 13.91 38.50
N GLY A 46 -22.74 14.69 38.46
CA GLY A 46 -21.77 14.66 37.36
C GLY A 46 -21.10 13.30 37.17
N ASN A 47 -20.90 12.51 38.23
CA ASN A 47 -20.32 11.17 38.12
C ASN A 47 -21.25 10.21 37.38
N VAL A 48 -22.57 10.28 37.62
CA VAL A 48 -23.56 9.46 36.91
C VAL A 48 -23.63 9.86 35.44
N ALA A 49 -23.57 11.15 35.14
CA ALA A 49 -23.48 11.63 33.75
C ALA A 49 -22.23 11.12 33.04
N GLY A 50 -21.07 11.12 33.71
CA GLY A 50 -19.83 10.55 33.18
C GLY A 50 -19.91 9.04 32.90
N LEU A 51 -20.55 8.28 33.78
CA LEU A 51 -20.76 6.83 33.56
C LEU A 51 -21.71 6.55 32.40
N LEU A 52 -22.78 7.34 32.26
CA LEU A 52 -23.69 7.26 31.11
C LEU A 52 -22.96 7.58 29.80
N SER A 53 -22.12 8.61 29.78
CA SER A 53 -21.30 8.90 28.60
C SER A 53 -20.33 7.76 28.29
N TRP A 54 -19.74 7.13 29.31
CA TRP A 54 -18.83 6.01 29.13
C TRP A 54 -19.51 4.80 28.50
N THR A 55 -20.73 4.43 28.93
CA THR A 55 -21.46 3.29 28.35
C THR A 55 -21.83 3.53 26.89
N LEU A 56 -22.29 4.74 26.54
CA LEU A 56 -22.56 5.13 25.15
C LEU A 56 -21.29 5.09 24.30
N ALA A 57 -20.17 5.60 24.83
CA ALA A 57 -18.89 5.58 24.15
C ALA A 57 -18.39 4.15 23.89
N MET A 58 -18.59 3.22 24.81
CA MET A 58 -18.23 1.81 24.64
C MET A 58 -19.07 1.12 23.55
N ALA A 59 -20.38 1.40 23.49
CA ALA A 59 -21.24 0.89 22.43
C ALA A 59 -20.86 1.46 21.04
N ALA A 60 -20.57 2.76 20.97
CA ALA A 60 -20.08 3.41 19.77
C ALA A 60 -18.71 2.86 19.32
N PHE A 61 -17.80 2.62 20.27
CA PHE A 61 -16.52 1.98 20.01
C PHE A 61 -16.71 0.63 19.33
N TYR A 62 -17.58 -0.25 19.87
CA TYR A 62 -17.87 -1.54 19.25
C TYR A 62 -18.40 -1.39 17.81
N ALA A 63 -19.38 -0.49 17.61
CA ALA A 63 -20.00 -0.26 16.31
C ALA A 63 -18.98 0.19 15.23
N ILE A 64 -17.95 0.93 15.62
CA ILE A 64 -16.85 1.33 14.73
C ILE A 64 -15.81 0.21 14.60
N ASN A 65 -15.40 -0.40 15.71
CA ASN A 65 -14.33 -1.39 15.75
C ASN A 65 -14.67 -2.63 14.93
N LYS A 66 -15.94 -3.06 14.90
CA LYS A 66 -16.40 -4.19 14.07
C LYS A 66 -16.17 -3.95 12.56
N GLU A 67 -16.21 -2.69 12.11
CA GLU A 67 -15.94 -2.31 10.72
C GLU A 67 -14.42 -2.11 10.49
N VAL A 68 -13.69 -1.63 11.51
CA VAL A 68 -12.25 -1.37 11.42
C VAL A 68 -11.42 -2.66 11.41
N LEU A 69 -11.82 -3.69 12.17
CA LEU A 69 -11.10 -4.96 12.23
C LEU A 69 -10.93 -5.64 10.86
N PRO A 70 -11.98 -5.86 10.04
CA PRO A 70 -11.82 -6.46 8.72
C PRO A 70 -10.98 -5.58 7.78
N LEU A 71 -11.07 -4.25 7.90
CA LEU A 71 -10.24 -3.33 7.12
C LEU A 71 -8.75 -3.46 7.46
N LYS A 72 -8.39 -3.59 8.74
CA LYS A 72 -7.00 -3.84 9.17
C LYS A 72 -6.48 -5.17 8.66
N VAL A 73 -7.30 -6.23 8.74
CA VAL A 73 -6.93 -7.55 8.20
C VAL A 73 -6.71 -7.47 6.68
N ASN A 74 -7.60 -6.80 5.96
CA ASN A 74 -7.45 -6.61 4.52
C ASN A 74 -6.19 -5.78 4.20
N LEU A 75 -5.90 -4.73 4.97
CA LEU A 75 -4.69 -3.92 4.78
C LEU A 75 -3.43 -4.79 4.85
N VAL A 76 -3.28 -5.59 5.90
CA VAL A 76 -2.13 -6.52 6.07
C VAL A 76 -2.02 -7.48 4.88
N LEU A 77 -3.14 -8.00 4.38
CA LEU A 77 -3.15 -8.88 3.22
C LEU A 77 -2.68 -8.15 1.95
N GLN A 78 -3.17 -6.93 1.70
CA GLN A 78 -2.77 -6.16 0.53
C GLN A 78 -1.30 -5.72 0.59
N GLU A 79 -0.81 -5.32 1.77
CA GLU A 79 0.60 -5.00 1.99
C GLU A 79 1.49 -6.22 1.70
N GLY A 80 1.08 -7.41 2.15
CA GLY A 80 1.78 -8.66 1.83
C GLY A 80 1.86 -8.92 0.32
N ARG A 81 0.73 -8.76 -0.40
CA ARG A 81 0.69 -8.92 -1.86
C ARG A 81 1.54 -7.89 -2.59
N LEU A 82 1.51 -6.63 -2.14
CA LEU A 82 2.30 -5.55 -2.71
C LEU A 82 3.80 -5.84 -2.56
N ASN A 83 4.23 -6.32 -1.40
CA ASN A 83 5.64 -6.66 -1.16
C ASN A 83 6.13 -7.76 -2.10
N VAL A 84 5.31 -8.79 -2.35
CA VAL A 84 5.63 -9.84 -3.32
C VAL A 84 5.74 -9.26 -4.74
N ALA A 85 4.76 -8.45 -5.16
CA ALA A 85 4.78 -7.85 -6.49
C ALA A 85 5.99 -6.90 -6.70
N ILE A 86 6.39 -6.15 -5.67
CA ILE A 86 7.60 -5.32 -5.71
C ILE A 86 8.86 -6.18 -5.90
N ALA A 87 8.96 -7.30 -5.18
CA ALA A 87 10.10 -8.22 -5.33
C ALA A 87 10.15 -8.83 -6.75
N GLU A 88 9.01 -9.25 -7.30
CA GLU A 88 8.92 -9.76 -8.67
C GLU A 88 9.30 -8.70 -9.71
N LEU A 89 8.82 -7.46 -9.53
CA LEU A 89 9.18 -6.33 -10.38
C LEU A 89 10.69 -6.06 -10.37
N GLN A 90 11.33 -6.11 -9.20
CA GLN A 90 12.77 -5.90 -9.09
C GLN A 90 13.56 -6.97 -9.85
N VAL A 91 13.15 -8.24 -9.78
CA VAL A 91 13.77 -9.33 -10.54
C VAL A 91 13.58 -9.12 -12.05
N ALA A 92 12.38 -8.78 -12.49
CA ALA A 92 12.10 -8.52 -13.89
C ALA A 92 12.88 -7.32 -14.43
N GLN A 93 12.99 -6.24 -13.65
CA GLN A 93 13.76 -5.05 -14.02
C GLN A 93 15.25 -5.38 -14.13
N ALA A 94 15.82 -6.15 -13.20
CA ALA A 94 17.21 -6.56 -13.28
C ALA A 94 17.51 -7.40 -14.53
N ALA A 95 16.62 -8.33 -14.88
CA ALA A 95 16.75 -9.13 -16.10
C ALA A 95 16.63 -8.26 -17.38
N LEU A 96 15.75 -7.26 -17.37
CA LEU A 96 15.61 -6.31 -18.47
C LEU A 96 16.88 -5.48 -18.66
N ASP A 97 17.45 -4.97 -17.56
CA ASP A 97 18.67 -4.16 -17.58
C ASP A 97 19.87 -4.95 -18.11
N GLU A 98 20.01 -6.22 -17.70
CA GLU A 98 21.04 -7.14 -18.23
C GLU A 98 20.90 -7.32 -19.75
N LYS A 99 19.68 -7.60 -20.23
CA LYS A 99 19.44 -7.81 -21.67
C LYS A 99 19.63 -6.53 -22.47
N GLN A 100 19.27 -5.38 -21.91
CA GLN A 100 19.53 -4.09 -22.54
C GLN A 100 21.04 -3.83 -22.66
N ALA A 101 21.83 -4.19 -21.65
CA ALA A 101 23.28 -4.07 -21.70
C ALA A 101 23.89 -4.98 -22.79
N GLU A 102 23.45 -6.24 -22.89
CA GLU A 102 23.87 -7.15 -23.96
C GLU A 102 23.53 -6.61 -25.36
N LEU A 103 22.29 -6.11 -25.55
CA LEU A 103 21.84 -5.52 -26.80
C LEU A 103 22.69 -4.32 -27.20
N ASN A 104 23.02 -3.43 -26.26
CA ASN A 104 23.85 -2.27 -26.51
C ASN A 104 25.24 -2.66 -27.05
N VAL A 105 25.83 -3.73 -26.51
CA VAL A 105 27.12 -4.25 -27.00
C VAL A 105 27.02 -4.79 -28.43
N VAL A 106 25.97 -5.56 -28.72
CA VAL A 106 25.76 -6.12 -30.07
C VAL A 106 25.46 -5.02 -31.09
N GLN A 107 24.65 -4.04 -30.71
CA GLN A 107 24.34 -2.89 -31.54
C GLN A 107 25.60 -2.10 -31.91
N ALA A 108 26.46 -1.81 -30.92
CA ALA A 108 27.72 -1.12 -31.16
C ALA A 108 28.65 -1.89 -32.11
N LYS A 109 28.72 -3.24 -31.99
CA LYS A 109 29.50 -4.08 -32.91
C LYS A 109 28.92 -4.06 -34.33
N TYR A 110 27.60 -4.14 -34.44
CA TYR A 110 26.90 -4.09 -35.72
C TYR A 110 27.15 -2.75 -36.43
N ASP A 111 26.99 -1.63 -35.74
CA ASP A 111 27.20 -0.30 -36.29
C ASP A 111 28.65 -0.10 -36.76
N ALA A 112 29.63 -0.58 -35.98
CA ALA A 112 31.03 -0.55 -36.36
C ALA A 112 31.33 -1.41 -37.61
N ALA A 113 30.75 -2.61 -37.71
CA ALA A 113 30.91 -3.48 -38.85
C ALA A 113 30.29 -2.89 -40.13
N MET A 114 29.09 -2.31 -40.00
CA MET A 114 28.42 -1.62 -41.11
C MET A 114 29.20 -0.39 -41.58
N GLY A 115 29.78 0.38 -40.65
CA GLY A 115 30.69 1.47 -40.98
C GLY A 115 31.92 1.00 -41.78
N LYS A 116 32.59 -0.06 -41.33
CA LYS A 116 33.73 -0.65 -42.06
C LYS A 116 33.33 -1.15 -43.45
N LYS A 117 32.19 -1.84 -43.56
CA LYS A 117 31.66 -2.31 -44.85
C LYS A 117 31.46 -1.15 -45.82
N LYS A 118 30.83 -0.06 -45.35
CA LYS A 118 30.60 1.14 -46.16
C LYS A 118 31.91 1.73 -46.66
N ASN A 119 32.90 1.94 -45.78
CA ASN A 119 34.20 2.49 -46.16
C ASN A 119 34.91 1.61 -47.21
N LEU A 120 34.90 0.28 -47.04
CA LEU A 120 35.50 -0.65 -48.01
C LEU A 120 34.81 -0.62 -49.37
N MET A 121 33.48 -0.46 -49.40
CA MET A 121 32.74 -0.32 -50.66
C MET A 121 33.08 1.01 -51.36
N GLU A 122 33.18 2.10 -50.60
CA GLU A 122 33.59 3.41 -51.13
C GLU A 122 35.03 3.38 -51.68
N ASP A 123 35.97 2.76 -50.96
CA ASP A 123 37.36 2.58 -51.41
C ASP A 123 37.43 1.73 -52.68
N ALA A 124 36.72 0.61 -52.72
CA ALA A 124 36.68 -0.27 -53.90
C ALA A 124 36.11 0.45 -55.13
N GLU A 125 35.04 1.24 -54.96
CA GLU A 125 34.50 2.06 -56.05
C GLU A 125 35.50 3.13 -56.51
N ALA A 126 36.19 3.79 -55.58
CA ALA A 126 37.20 4.78 -55.91
C ALA A 126 38.37 4.16 -56.71
N THR A 127 38.85 2.99 -56.30
CA THR A 127 39.88 2.25 -57.04
C THR A 127 39.39 1.85 -58.43
N ARG A 128 38.15 1.34 -58.55
CA ARG A 128 37.57 0.99 -59.85
C ARG A 128 37.53 2.21 -60.78
N ARG A 129 37.04 3.35 -60.31
CA ARG A 129 36.99 4.60 -61.10
C ARG A 129 38.38 5.05 -61.55
N ARG A 130 39.40 4.93 -60.69
CA ARG A 130 40.80 5.24 -61.05
C ARG A 130 41.33 4.30 -62.13
N MET A 131 41.05 2.99 -62.03
CA MET A 131 41.44 2.00 -63.04
C MET A 131 40.76 2.23 -64.39
N GLU A 132 39.46 2.54 -64.39
CA GLU A 132 38.70 2.88 -65.59
C GLU A 132 39.28 4.14 -66.28
N ALA A 133 39.56 5.18 -65.50
CA ALA A 133 40.18 6.42 -66.02
C ALA A 133 41.59 6.17 -66.61
N ALA A 134 42.39 5.32 -65.97
CA ALA A 134 43.72 4.96 -66.47
C ALA A 134 43.64 4.15 -67.77
N THR A 135 42.65 3.25 -67.88
CA THR A 135 42.44 2.42 -69.08
C THR A 135 41.94 3.26 -70.26
N ALA A 136 41.13 4.30 -70.02
CA ALA A 136 40.63 5.21 -71.05
C ALA A 136 41.71 6.12 -71.69
N LEU A 137 42.91 6.18 -71.09
CA LEU A 137 44.06 6.97 -71.58
C LEU A 137 45.07 6.15 -72.41
N ILE A 138 44.82 4.85 -72.59
CA ILE A 138 45.61 3.92 -73.41
C ILE A 138 44.86 3.66 -74.70
#